data_AF-A0A8S2RTQ6-F1
#
_entry.id   AF-A0A8S2RTQ6-F1
#
_cell.length_a   1.000
_cell.length_b   1.000
_cell.length_c   1.000
_cell.angle_alpha   90.00
_cell.angle_beta   90.00
_cell.angle_gamma   90.00
#
_symmetry.space_group_name_H-M   'P 1'
#
loop_
_entity.id
_entity.type
_entity.pdbx_description
1 polymer ?
#
loop_
_entity_poly.entity_id
_entity_poly.type
_entity_poly.pdbx_seq_one_letter_code
_entity_poly.pdbx_strand_id
1 'polypeptide(L)' 'YMLIYRLPFILTAAWKIIKGWLSAEAEYFIKFVDQKTIGQYISPDQLFTHMGGSVSIYSYFIEK' A
#
# COMPACT_ATOMS: atom_id res chain seq x y z
N TYR A 1 4.20 -9.60 -0.73
CA TYR A 1 3.40 -8.75 -1.62
C TYR A 1 3.90 -7.32 -1.52
N MET A 2 3.87 -6.55 -2.61
CA MET A 2 4.06 -5.10 -2.60
C MET A 2 2.68 -4.43 -2.61
N LEU A 3 2.37 -3.68 -1.56
CA LEU A 3 1.09 -3.00 -1.43
C LEU A 3 1.20 -1.57 -1.97
N ILE A 4 0.38 -1.23 -2.96
CA ILE A 4 0.27 0.13 -3.48
C ILE A 4 -1.00 0.74 -2.89
N TYR A 5 -0.81 1.65 -1.92
CA TYR A 5 -1.91 2.29 -1.20
C TYR A 5 -2.45 3.51 -1.96
N ARG A 6 -3.77 3.53 -2.18
CA ARG A 6 -4.52 4.65 -2.79
C ARG A 6 -3.87 5.20 -4.07
N LEU A 7 -3.65 4.36 -5.07
CA LEU A 7 -3.13 4.80 -6.37
C LEU A 7 -4.06 5.90 -6.96
N PRO A 8 -3.58 7.14 -7.15
CA PRO A 8 -4.36 8.20 -7.77
C PRO A 8 -4.72 7.85 -9.21
N PHE A 9 -5.87 8.34 -9.69
CA PHE A 9 -6.35 8.00 -11.04
C PHE A 9 -5.32 8.34 -12.13
N ILE A 10 -4.56 9.43 -11.96
CA ILE A 10 -3.53 9.87 -12.91
C ILE A 10 -2.38 8.86 -13.05
N LEU A 11 -2.06 8.12 -12.00
CA LEU A 11 -1.00 7.10 -12.02
C LEU A 11 -1.46 5.78 -12.65
N THR A 12 -2.76 5.61 -12.94
CA THR A 12 -3.28 4.45 -13.68
C THR A 12 -2.66 4.35 -15.07
N ALA A 13 -2.40 5.48 -15.73
CA ALA A 13 -1.77 5.51 -17.04
C ALA A 13 -0.30 5.05 -16.97
N ALA A 14 0.45 5.57 -15.99
CA ALA A 14 1.82 5.13 -15.72
C ALA A 14 1.88 3.64 -15.37
N TRP A 15 0.92 3.15 -14.58
CA TRP A 15 0.84 1.72 -14.23
C TRP A 15 0.69 0.82 -15.47
N LYS A 16 -0.08 1.22 -16.49
CA LYS A 16 -0.19 0.45 -17.74
C LYS A 16 1.16 0.29 -18.45
N ILE A 17 2.00 1.32 -18.43
CA ILE A 17 3.35 1.27 -19.00
C ILE A 17 4.23 0.33 -18.17
N ILE A 18 4.22 0.50 -16.85
CA ILE A 18 5.02 -0.31 -15.91
C ILE A 18 4.65 -1.80 -16.04
N LYS A 19 3.37 -2.14 -16.20
CA LYS A 19 2.93 -3.52 -16.43
C LYS A 19 3.57 -4.17 -17.66
N GLY A 20 3.82 -3.41 -18.72
CA GLY A 20 4.50 -3.92 -19.90
C GLY A 20 5.97 -4.31 -19.65
N TRP A 21 6.55 -3.84 -18.54
CA TRP A 21 7.93 -4.16 -18.12
C TRP A 21 8.00 -5.30 -17.11
N LEU A 22 6.85 -5.71 -16.54
CA LEU A 22 6.79 -6.73 -15.49
C LEU A 22 6.54 -8.11 -16.09
N SER A 23 7.12 -9.14 -15.48
CA SER A 23 6.70 -10.52 -15.71
C SER A 23 5.34 -10.79 -15.05
N ALA A 24 4.59 -11.78 -15.54
CA ALA A 24 3.29 -12.15 -14.97
C ALA A 24 3.39 -12.54 -13.48
N GLU A 25 4.51 -13.15 -13.09
CA GLU A 25 4.81 -13.48 -11.70
C GLU A 25 5.02 -12.22 -10.84
N ALA A 26 5.79 -11.24 -11.34
CA ALA A 26 6.01 -9.97 -10.64
C ALA A 26 4.72 -9.16 -10.50
N GLU A 27 3.86 -9.15 -11.54
CA GLU A 27 2.56 -8.49 -11.48
C GLU A 27 1.67 -9.10 -10.38
N TYR A 28 1.68 -10.42 -10.19
CA TYR A 28 0.89 -11.10 -9.16
C TYR A 28 1.22 -10.64 -7.73
N PHE A 29 2.49 -10.28 -7.47
CA PHE A 29 2.92 -9.82 -6.16
C PHE A 29 2.46 -8.40 -5.82
N ILE A 30 2.00 -7.62 -6.79
CA ILE A 30 1.56 -6.23 -6.61
C ILE A 30 0.07 -6.22 -6.29
N LYS A 31 -0.28 -5.63 -5.15
CA LYS A 31 -1.68 -5.49 -4.70
C LYS A 31 -2.02 -4.03 -4.51
N PHE A 32 -3.06 -3.58 -5.20
CA PHE A 32 -3.62 -2.25 -5.00
C PHE A 32 -4.60 -2.31 -3.84
N VAL A 33 -4.38 -1.44 -2.86
CA VAL A 33 -5.17 -1.40 -1.63
C VAL A 33 -5.62 0.01 -1.32
N ASP A 34 -6.71 0.10 -0.57
CA ASP A 34 -7.28 1.32 -0.02
C ASP A 34 -7.53 1.15 1.48
N GLN A 35 -8.12 2.16 2.12
CA GLN A 35 -8.39 2.13 3.56
C GLN A 35 -9.32 0.97 3.97
N LYS A 36 -10.14 0.44 3.05
CA LYS A 36 -11.07 -0.66 3.34
C LYS A 36 -10.41 -2.03 3.20
N THR A 37 -9.44 -2.15 2.31
CA THR A 37 -8.82 -3.43 1.91
C THR A 37 -7.46 -3.66 2.56
N ILE A 38 -6.76 -2.61 3.00
CA ILE A 38 -5.42 -2.74 3.60
C ILE A 38 -5.41 -3.61 4.87
N GLY A 39 -6.50 -3.61 5.64
CA GLY A 39 -6.65 -4.45 6.85
C GLY A 39 -6.64 -5.96 6.58
N GLN A 40 -6.76 -6.38 5.32
CA GLN A 40 -6.59 -7.79 4.92
C GLN A 40 -5.13 -8.22 4.88
N TYR A 41 -4.20 -7.26 4.85
CA TYR A 41 -2.77 -7.50 4.69
C TYR A 41 -1.93 -7.03 5.88
N ILE A 42 -2.38 -6.00 6.60
CA ILE A 42 -1.66 -5.41 7.73
C ILE A 42 -2.63 -5.25 8.90
N SER A 43 -2.22 -5.73 10.07
CA SER A 43 -3.01 -5.58 11.30
C SER A 43 -3.09 -4.12 11.73
N PRO A 44 -4.20 -3.67 12.35
CA PRO A 44 -4.38 -2.26 12.72
C PRO A 44 -3.28 -1.70 13.64
N ASP A 45 -2.71 -2.53 14.51
CA ASP A 45 -1.63 -2.22 15.44
C ASP A 45 -0.27 -1.96 14.77
N GLN A 46 -0.15 -2.31 13.49
CA GLN A 46 1.04 -2.08 12.67
C GLN A 46 0.80 -1.06 11.55
N LEU A 47 -0.40 -0.48 11.51
CA LEU A 47 -0.83 0.43 10.46
C LEU A 47 -0.96 1.85 11.00
N PHE A 48 -0.55 2.84 10.20
CA PHE A 48 -0.66 4.24 10.61
C PHE A 48 -2.11 4.70 10.71
N THR A 49 -2.38 5.64 11.62
CA THR A 49 -3.70 6.23 11.85
C THR A 49 -4.33 6.84 10.60
N HIS A 50 -3.54 7.54 9.77
CA HIS A 50 -4.03 8.10 8.49
C HIS A 50 -4.39 7.05 7.43
N MET A 51 -4.02 5.79 7.66
CA MET A 51 -4.37 4.64 6.83
C MET A 51 -5.47 3.77 7.45
N GLY A 52 -6.00 4.15 8.63
CA GLY A 52 -7.04 3.42 9.36
C GLY A 52 -6.53 2.49 10.47
N GLY A 53 -5.25 2.53 10.83
CA GLY A 53 -4.69 1.77 11.96
C GLY A 53 -4.61 2.57 13.25
N SER A 54 -3.83 2.09 14.21
CA SER A 54 -3.64 2.69 15.54
C SER A 54 -2.25 3.27 15.77
N VAL A 55 -1.32 3.12 14.83
CA VAL A 55 0.04 3.64 14.97
C VAL A 55 0.06 5.14 14.70
N SER A 56 0.37 5.92 15.72
CA SER A 56 0.61 7.35 15.56
C SER A 56 2.00 7.59 14.96
N ILE A 57 2.10 8.56 14.05
CA ILE A 57 3.39 8.95 13.49
C ILE A 57 4.33 9.48 14.58
N TYR A 58 3.80 10.19 15.58
CA TYR A 58 4.58 10.78 16.66
C TYR A 58 5.16 9.74 17.63
N SER A 59 4.46 8.62 17.87
CA SER A 59 4.97 7.57 18.77
C SER A 59 6.14 6.81 18.15
N TYR A 60 6.15 6.65 16.82
CA TYR A 60 7.24 5.95 16.11
C TYR A 60 8.58 6.69 16.13
N PHE A 61 8.57 8.03 16.24
CA PHE A 61 9.78 8.85 16.26
C PHE A 61 10.39 9.00 17.66
N ILE A 62 9.65 8.67 18.73
CA ILE A 62 10.14 8.81 20.12
C ILE A 62 10.71 7.48 20.64
N GLU A 63 10.29 6.34 20.08
CA GLU A 63 10.77 5.00 20.47
C GLU A 63 12.03 4.54 19.72
N LYS A 64 12.60 5.36 18.83
CA LYS A 64 13.84 5.09 18.10
C LYS A 64 14.90 6.15 18.36
#